data_AF-A0A7V3S189-F1
#
_entry.id   AF-A0A7V3S189-F1
#
_cell.length_a   1.000
_cell.length_b   1.000
_cell.length_c   1.000
_cell.angle_alpha   90.00
_cell.angle_beta   90.00
_cell.angle_gamma   90.00
#
_symmetry.space_group_name_H-M   'P 1'
#
loop_
_entity.id
_entity.type
_entity.pdbx_description
1 polymer ?
#
loop_
_entity_poly.entity_id
_entity_poly.type
_entity_poly.pdbx_seq_one_letter_code
_entity_poly.pdbx_strand_id
1 'polypeptide(L)' 'MKEELEKLIEESFRYDPCYLPAVLKLSTELKGEKSERLDNILEDTLSEFSISREDFQKYIDEHRLELEAEARKLNF' A
#
# COMPACT_ATOMS: atom_id res chain seq x y z
N MET A 1 -14.27 26.97 5.11
CA MET A 1 -14.50 25.96 4.06
C MET A 1 -13.35 25.85 3.06
N LYS A 2 -13.06 26.84 2.18
CA LYS A 2 -11.98 26.67 1.18
C LYS A 2 -10.58 26.61 1.81
N GLU A 3 -10.27 27.53 2.73
CA GLU A 3 -8.97 27.57 3.43
C GLU A 3 -8.74 26.37 4.39
N GLU A 4 -9.81 25.85 5.00
CA GLU A 4 -9.73 24.66 5.86
C GLU A 4 -9.47 23.39 5.04
N LEU A 5 -10.07 23.28 3.85
CA LEU A 5 -9.81 22.20 2.92
C LEU A 5 -8.39 22.27 2.36
N GLU A 6 -7.91 23.47 2.01
CA GLU A 6 -6.53 23.69 1.55
C GLU A 6 -5.51 23.31 2.63
N LYS A 7 -5.72 23.72 3.89
CA LYS A 7 -4.89 23.28 5.03
C LYS A 7 -4.93 21.76 5.24
N LEU A 8 -6.11 21.15 5.16
CA LEU A 8 -6.24 19.70 5.31
C LEU A 8 -5.46 18.95 4.23
N ILE A 9 -5.49 19.45 2.98
CA ILE A 9 -4.73 18.87 1.87
C ILE A 9 -3.23 19.04 2.10
N GLU A 10 -2.77 20.23 2.49
CA GLU A 10 -1.35 20.50 2.74
C GLU A 10 -0.79 19.74 3.95
N GLU A 11 -1.57 19.59 5.02
CA GLU A 11 -1.13 18.97 6.27
C GLU A 11 -1.31 17.45 6.26
N SER A 12 -2.37 16.95 5.60
CA SER A 12 -2.85 15.57 5.79
C SER A 12 -2.91 14.74 4.51
N PHE A 13 -2.96 15.34 3.31
CA PHE A 13 -3.00 14.57 2.07
C PHE A 13 -1.59 14.32 1.56
N ARG A 14 -1.01 13.18 1.96
CA ARG A 14 0.24 12.68 1.39
C ARG A 14 -0.04 11.41 0.60
N TYR A 15 0.42 11.40 -0.65
CA TYR A 15 0.47 10.17 -1.41
C TYR A 15 1.39 9.19 -0.69
N ASP A 16 0.86 8.03 -0.34
CA ASP A 16 1.61 6.95 0.28
C ASP A 16 1.99 5.92 -0.78
N PRO A 17 3.27 5.85 -1.19
CA PRO A 17 3.74 4.92 -2.21
C PRO A 17 3.69 3.46 -1.75
N CYS A 18 3.64 3.18 -0.45
CA CYS A 18 3.56 1.83 0.09
C CYS A 18 2.12 1.29 0.12
N TYR A 19 1.13 2.17 0.25
CA TYR A 19 -0.25 1.77 0.54
C TYR A 19 -0.84 0.79 -0.49
N LEU A 20 -0.91 1.19 -1.76
CA LEU A 20 -1.52 0.34 -2.79
C LEU A 20 -0.74 -0.97 -3.02
N PRO A 21 0.61 -0.96 -3.12
CA PRO A 21 1.41 -2.18 -3.16
C PRO A 21 1.12 -3.12 -1.98
N ALA A 22 1.03 -2.59 -0.77
CA ALA A 22 0.79 -3.36 0.45
C ALA A 22 -0.60 -4.03 0.44
N VAL A 23 -1.62 -3.28 0.05
CA VAL A 23 -2.99 -3.78 -0.06
C VAL A 23 -3.08 -4.90 -1.12
N LEU A 24 -2.43 -4.74 -2.28
CA LEU A 24 -2.43 -5.75 -3.34
C LEU A 24 -1.74 -7.05 -2.90
N LYS A 25 -0.56 -6.93 -2.27
CA LYS A 25 0.18 -8.07 -1.72
C LYS A 25 -0.66 -8.87 -0.73
N LEU A 26 -1.26 -8.19 0.26
CA LEU A 26 -2.10 -8.84 1.26
C LEU A 26 -3.37 -9.45 0.64
N SER A 27 -3.97 -8.81 -0.35
CA SER A 27 -5.14 -9.34 -1.06
C SER A 27 -4.82 -10.68 -1.73
N THR A 28 -3.66 -10.82 -2.36
CA THR A 28 -3.21 -12.09 -2.96
C THR A 28 -2.85 -13.15 -1.92
N GLU A 29 -2.17 -12.76 -0.84
CA GLU A 29 -1.80 -13.69 0.24
C GLU A 29 -3.04 -14.28 0.93
N LEU A 30 -4.06 -13.47 1.19
CA LEU A 30 -5.33 -13.91 1.79
C LEU A 30 -6.08 -14.94 0.95
N LYS A 31 -5.85 -14.95 -0.38
CA LYS A 31 -6.43 -15.94 -1.29
C LYS A 31 -5.57 -17.20 -1.44
N GLY A 32 -4.34 -17.18 -0.93
CA GLY A 32 -3.36 -18.23 -1.19
C GLY A 32 -2.86 -18.24 -2.64
N GLU A 33 -3.06 -17.16 -3.39
CA GLU A 33 -2.60 -17.04 -4.77
C GLU A 33 -1.19 -16.43 -4.77
N LYS A 34 -0.23 -17.16 -5.35
CA LYS A 34 1.10 -16.62 -5.66
C LYS A 34 1.11 -16.17 -7.11
N SER A 35 1.48 -14.92 -7.36
CA SER A 35 1.61 -14.36 -8.70
C SER A 35 2.98 -13.73 -8.86
N GLU A 36 3.90 -14.42 -9.53
CA GLU A 36 5.23 -13.89 -9.86
C GLU A 36 5.13 -12.56 -10.63
N ARG A 37 4.09 -12.40 -11.45
CA ARG A 37 3.84 -11.16 -12.18
C ARG A 37 3.53 -10.00 -11.23
N LEU A 38 2.74 -10.25 -10.17
CA LEU A 38 2.45 -9.23 -9.17
C LEU A 38 3.71 -8.89 -8.37
N ASP A 39 4.46 -9.91 -7.93
CA ASP A 39 5.70 -9.70 -7.18
C ASP A 39 6.70 -8.84 -7.97
N ASN A 40 6.85 -9.08 -9.28
CA ASN A 40 7.71 -8.26 -10.14
C ASN A 40 7.20 -6.81 -10.25
N ILE A 41 5.89 -6.59 -10.43
CA ILE A 41 5.31 -5.24 -10.47
C ILE A 41 5.52 -4.51 -9.14
N LEU A 42 5.37 -5.21 -8.01
CA LEU A 42 5.60 -4.65 -6.69
C LEU A 42 7.07 -4.26 -6.53
N GLU A 43 8.01 -5.11 -6.95
CA GLU A 43 9.45 -4.83 -6.89
C GLU A 43 9.85 -3.62 -7.73
N ASP A 44 9.34 -3.51 -8.96
CA ASP A 44 9.58 -2.35 -9.83
C ASP A 44 9.03 -1.07 -9.17
N THR A 45 7.79 -1.12 -8.66
CA THR A 45 7.15 0.02 -8.00
C THR A 45 7.95 0.48 -6.78
N LEU A 46 8.34 -0.45 -5.90
CA LEU A 46 9.13 -0.10 -4.71
C LEU A 46 10.49 0.49 -5.08
N SER A 47 11.11 -0.02 -6.14
CA SER A 47 12.39 0.48 -6.65
C SER A 47 12.29 1.90 -7.20
N GLU A 48 11.21 2.23 -7.91
CA GLU A 48 10.95 3.61 -8.40
C GLU A 48 10.89 4.63 -7.25
N PHE A 49 10.33 4.22 -6.10
CA PHE A 49 10.26 5.06 -4.91
C PHE A 49 11.46 4.92 -3.96
N SER A 50 12.50 4.15 -4.34
CA SER A 50 13.67 3.85 -3.50
C SER A 50 13.32 3.22 -2.14
N ILE A 51 12.25 2.41 -2.10
CA ILE A 51 11.76 1.74 -0.90
C ILE A 51 12.36 0.34 -0.85
N SER A 52 13.03 0.00 0.25
CA SER A 52 13.56 -1.35 0.42
C SER A 52 12.45 -2.36 0.73
N ARG A 53 12.69 -3.63 0.42
CA ARG A 53 11.76 -4.71 0.81
C ARG A 53 11.55 -4.78 2.32
N GLU A 54 12.59 -4.45 3.11
CA GLU A 54 12.52 -4.43 4.57
C GLU A 54 11.61 -3.30 5.07
N ASP A 55 11.78 -2.08 4.54
CA ASP A 55 10.94 -0.94 4.89
C ASP A 55 9.49 -1.17 4.47
N PHE A 56 9.27 -1.76 3.31
CA PHE A 56 7.94 -2.12 2.83
C PHE A 56 7.27 -3.18 3.71
N GLN A 57 8.02 -4.21 4.13
CA GLN A 57 7.51 -5.23 5.05
C GLN A 57 7.18 -4.62 6.42
N LYS A 58 8.06 -3.74 6.93
CA LYS A 58 7.81 -3.00 8.17
C LYS A 58 6.54 -2.16 8.08
N TYR A 59 6.34 -1.45 6.97
CA TYR A 59 5.10 -0.71 6.72
C TYR A 59 3.87 -1.63 6.76
N ILE A 60 3.92 -2.77 6.07
CA ILE A 60 2.83 -3.76 6.11
C ILE A 60 2.53 -4.19 7.55
N ASP A 61 3.55 -4.48 8.34
CA ASP A 61 3.36 -4.96 9.71
C ASP A 61 2.83 -3.88 10.64
N GLU A 62 3.28 -2.63 10.49
CA GLU A 62 2.80 -1.47 11.25
C GLU A 62 1.33 -1.14 10.93
N HIS A 63 0.91 -1.34 9.68
CA HIS A 63 -0.43 -1.00 9.19
C HIS A 63 -1.34 -2.21 8.93
N ARG A 64 -0.94 -3.40 9.38
CA ARG A 64 -1.53 -4.69 8.96
C ARG A 64 -3.05 -4.75 9.07
N LEU A 65 -3.62 -4.33 10.20
CA LEU A 65 -5.07 -4.42 10.44
C LEU A 65 -5.88 -3.57 9.46
N GLU A 66 -5.40 -2.37 9.15
CA GLU A 66 -6.05 -1.47 8.19
C GLU A 66 -5.92 -2.03 6.78
N LEU A 67 -4.71 -2.41 6.38
CA LEU A 67 -4.43 -2.93 5.04
C LEU A 67 -5.19 -4.24 4.77
N GLU A 68 -5.31 -5.14 5.74
CA GLU A 68 -6.11 -6.37 5.60
C GLU A 68 -7.60 -6.07 5.44
N ALA A 69 -8.13 -5.07 6.14
CA ALA A 69 -9.52 -4.67 6.00
C ALA A 69 -9.80 -4.14 4.59
N GLU A 70 -8.88 -3.35 4.02
CA GLU A 70 -8.97 -2.84 2.65
C GLU A 70 -8.75 -3.94 1.61
N ALA A 71 -7.78 -4.83 1.83
CA ALA A 71 -7.50 -5.96 0.96
C ALA A 71 -8.71 -6.89 0.82
N ARG A 72 -9.52 -7.06 1.88
CA ARG A 72 -10.78 -7.81 1.85
C ARG A 72 -11.88 -7.12 1.06
N LYS A 73 -11.91 -5.78 1.02
CA LYS A 73 -12.91 -5.03 0.24
C LYS A 73 -12.65 -5.12 -1.26
N LEU A 74 -11.40 -5.31 -1.67
CA LEU A 74 -11.02 -5.26 -3.09
C LEU A 74 -11.63 -6.36 -3.95
N ASN A 75 -12.23 -7.40 -3.37
CA ASN A 75 -13.10 -8.38 -4.06
C ASN A 75 -12.62 -8.79 -5.47
N PHE A 76 -11.30 -8.97 -5.63
CA PHE A 76 -10.74 -9.52 -6.86
C PHE A 76 -11.13 -10.99 -7.01
#